data_AF-A0A941AKD4-F1
#
_entry.id   AF-A0A941AKD4-F1
#
_cell.length_a   1.000
_cell.length_b   1.000
_cell.length_c   1.000
_cell.angle_alpha   90.00
_cell.angle_beta   90.00
_cell.angle_gamma   90.00
#
_symmetry.space_group_name_H-M   'P 1'
#
loop_
_entity.id
_entity.type
_entity.pdbx_description
1 polymer ?
#
loop_
_entity_poly.entity_id
_entity_poly.type
_entity_poly.pdbx_seq_one_letter_code
_entity_poly.pdbx_strand_id
1 'polypeptide(L)' 'MRETRRTARVRIVAHTCDYCSPLAYELCASGGLLFVRRTDRSGDQPKIHETERLPHARKRPLWTELLLGRAR' A
#
# COMPACT_ATOMS: atom_id res chain seq x y z
N MET A 1 12.98 -6.63 7.68
CA MET A 1 12.17 -7.18 6.56
C MET A 1 13.09 -7.41 5.37
N ARG A 2 13.17 -8.61 4.80
CA ARG A 2 14.08 -8.90 3.68
C ARG A 2 13.59 -8.17 2.42
N GLU A 3 14.52 -7.62 1.64
CA GLU A 3 14.25 -6.94 0.36
C GLU A 3 13.53 -7.92 -0.60
N THR A 4 12.26 -7.67 -0.91
CA THR A 4 11.42 -8.52 -1.78
C THR A 4 11.09 -7.87 -3.14
N ARG A 5 11.72 -6.73 -3.45
CA ARG A 5 11.51 -6.03 -4.72
C ARG A 5 12.01 -6.89 -5.88
N ARG A 6 11.08 -7.45 -6.67
CA ARG A 6 11.38 -8.16 -7.93
C ARG A 6 11.71 -7.21 -9.09
N THR A 7 11.35 -5.92 -8.97
CA THR A 7 11.67 -4.86 -9.93
C THR A 7 11.68 -3.51 -9.23
N ALA A 8 12.43 -2.55 -9.78
CA ALA A 8 12.50 -1.18 -9.27
C ALA A 8 11.25 -0.34 -9.63
N ARG A 9 10.53 -0.71 -10.69
CA ARG A 9 9.37 0.06 -11.15
C ARG A 9 8.13 -0.29 -10.31
N VAL A 10 7.48 0.75 -9.80
CA VAL A 10 6.22 0.66 -9.05
C VAL A 10 5.17 1.49 -9.77
N ARG A 11 3.97 0.93 -9.94
CA ARG A 11 2.79 1.65 -10.44
C ARG A 11 1.73 1.70 -9.34
N ILE A 12 1.20 2.88 -9.05
CA ILE A 12 0.00 3.03 -8.22
C ILE A 12 -1.22 2.63 -9.05
N VAL A 13 -2.03 1.70 -8.56
CA VAL A 13 -3.23 1.19 -9.27
C VAL A 13 -4.54 1.59 -8.58
N ALA A 14 -4.49 1.96 -7.30
CA ALA A 14 -5.58 2.59 -6.56
C ALA A 14 -4.98 3.39 -5.39
N HIS A 15 -5.68 4.41 -4.89
CA HIS A 15 -5.25 5.20 -3.75
C HIS A 15 -6.45 5.78 -2.99
N THR A 16 -6.24 6.10 -1.72
CA THR A 16 -7.16 6.97 -0.96
C THR A 16 -6.81 8.44 -1.23
N CYS A 17 -7.76 9.35 -0.97
CA CYS A 17 -7.49 10.79 -1.04
C CYS A 17 -6.32 11.17 -0.12
N ASP A 18 -5.41 11.99 -0.64
CA ASP A 18 -4.24 12.51 0.07
C ASP A 18 -4.52 13.79 0.86
N TYR A 19 -5.64 14.46 0.56
CA TYR A 19 -6.08 15.69 1.25
C TYR A 19 -7.04 15.43 2.43
N CYS A 20 -7.90 14.41 2.34
CA CYS A 20 -8.94 14.18 3.36
C CYS A 20 -8.41 13.60 4.68
N SER A 21 -7.18 13.08 4.70
CA SER A 21 -6.60 12.41 5.86
C SER A 21 -5.07 12.52 5.82
N PRO A 22 -4.39 12.71 6.97
CA PRO A 22 -2.94 12.61 7.04
C PRO A 22 -2.44 11.19 6.74
N LEU A 23 -3.32 10.19 6.86
CA LEU A 23 -3.05 8.80 6.55
C LEU A 23 -3.56 8.47 5.15
N ALA A 24 -2.64 8.24 4.22
CA ALA A 24 -2.94 7.85 2.86
C ALA A 24 -2.50 6.41 2.58
N TYR A 25 -3.28 5.69 1.78
CA TYR A 25 -2.99 4.34 1.33
C TYR A 25 -2.94 4.27 -0.18
N GLU A 26 -1.92 3.59 -0.71
CA GLU A 26 -1.75 3.31 -2.13
C GLU A 26 -1.71 1.79 -2.33
N LEU A 27 -2.50 1.28 -3.28
CA LEU A 27 -2.32 -0.06 -3.81
C LEU A 27 -1.32 0.01 -4.95
N CYS A 28 -0.17 -0.63 -4.78
CA CYS A 28 0.97 -0.58 -5.68
C CYS A 28 1.15 -1.91 -6.41
N ALA A 29 1.49 -1.87 -7.69
CA ALA A 29 1.84 -3.00 -8.52
C ALA A 29 3.32 -2.97 -8.92
N SER A 30 3.99 -4.12 -8.84
CA SER A 30 5.40 -4.28 -9.18
C SER A 30 5.73 -5.75 -9.45
N GLY A 31 6.29 -6.06 -10.62
CA GLY A 31 6.75 -7.42 -10.96
C GLY A 31 5.65 -8.49 -10.90
N GLY A 32 4.43 -8.16 -11.31
CA GLY A 32 3.26 -9.06 -11.24
C GLY A 32 2.65 -9.23 -9.86
N LEU A 33 3.19 -8.57 -8.83
CA LEU A 33 2.71 -8.60 -7.46
C LEU A 33 2.08 -7.27 -7.07
N LEU A 34 1.26 -7.30 -6.02
CA LEU A 34 0.66 -6.13 -5.39
C LEU A 34 1.12 -5.99 -3.94
N PHE A 35 1.23 -4.75 -3.47
CA PHE A 35 1.46 -4.41 -2.07
C PHE A 35 0.74 -3.11 -1.71
N VAL A 36 0.51 -2.87 -0.42
CA VAL A 36 -0.03 -1.59 0.05
C VAL A 36 1.11 -0.75 0.60
N ARG A 37 1.17 0.50 0.18
CA ARG A 37 1.99 1.53 0.81
C ARG A 37 1.09 2.40 1.67
N ARG A 38 1.43 2.58 2.94
CA ARG A 38 0.81 3.52 3.86
C ARG A 38 1.77 4.68 4.07
N THR A 39 1.31 5.89 3.81
CA THR A 39 2.04 7.12 4.12
C THR A 39 1.31 7.84 5.25
N ASP A 40 1.98 7.97 6.38
CA ASP A 40 1.49 8.71 7.53
C ASP A 40 2.18 10.08 7.58
N ARG A 41 1.39 11.14 7.46
CA ARG A 41 1.83 12.54 7.47
C ARG A 41 1.42 13.28 8.74
N SER A 42 1.04 12.58 9.81
CA SER A 42 0.58 13.23 11.04
C SER A 42 1.69 13.85 11.89
N GLY A 43 2.96 13.57 11.58
CA GLY A 43 4.14 14.13 12.26
C GLY A 43 5.03 14.94 11.33
N ASP A 44 6.13 15.48 11.88
CA ASP A 44 7.04 16.38 11.17
C ASP A 44 7.64 15.81 9.88
N GLN A 45 7.76 14.49 9.80
CA GLN A 45 8.28 13.80 8.62
C GLN A 45 7.32 12.67 8.19
N PRO A 46 6.98 12.57 6.89
CA PRO A 46 6.17 11.48 6.38
C PRO A 46 6.80 10.10 6.64
N LYS A 47 6.05 9.20 7.27
CA LYS A 47 6.47 7.81 7.51
C LYS A 47 5.82 6.88 6.50
N ILE A 48 6.66 6.14 5.78
CA ILE A 48 6.20 5.18 4.77
C ILE A 48 6.35 3.76 5.30
N HIS A 49 5.27 2.99 5.21
CA HIS A 49 5.25 1.56 5.51
C HIS A 49 4.73 0.78 4.31
N GLU A 50 5.44 -0.28 3.92
CA GLU A 50 4.98 -1.18 2.88
C GLU A 50 4.66 -2.55 3.47
N THR A 51 3.53 -3.13 3.05
CA THR A 51 3.23 -4.52 3.35
C THR A 51 4.07 -5.46 2.49
N GLU A 52 4.02 -6.75 2.78
CA GLU A 52 4.50 -7.78 1.84
C GLU A 52 3.86 -7.68 0.45
N ARG A 53 4.60 -8.17 -0.55
CA ARG A 53 4.20 -8.24 -1.95
C ARG A 53 3.55 -9.59 -2.22
N LEU A 54 2.27 -9.59 -2.60
CA LEU A 54 1.47 -10.80 -2.80
C LEU A 54 0.89 -10.85 -4.21
N PRO A 55 0.54 -12.05 -4.72
CA PRO A 55 -0.24 -12.19 -5.94
C PRO A 55 -1.56 -11.40 -5.84
N HIS A 56 -2.04 -10.92 -6.99
CA HIS A 56 -3.24 -10.09 -7.10
C HIS A 56 -4.45 -10.68 -6.35
N ALA A 57 -4.73 -11.96 -6.56
CA ALA A 57 -5.85 -12.68 -5.96
C ALA A 57 -5.86 -12.63 -4.42
N ARG A 58 -4.68 -12.52 -3.79
CA ARG A 58 -4.56 -12.41 -2.32
C ARG A 58 -4.58 -10.97 -1.86
N LYS A 59 -3.98 -10.04 -2.63
CA LYS A 59 -3.85 -8.65 -2.18
C LYS A 59 -5.11 -7.81 -2.39
N ARG A 60 -5.90 -8.07 -3.43
CA ARG A 60 -7.10 -7.28 -3.74
C ARG A 60 -8.19 -7.40 -2.64
N PRO A 61 -8.46 -8.59 -2.07
CA PRO A 61 -9.34 -8.70 -0.90
C PRO A 61 -8.83 -7.91 0.30
N LEU A 62 -7.54 -8.01 0.62
CA LEU A 62 -6.92 -7.26 1.72
C LEU A 62 -7.03 -5.75 1.56
N TRP A 63 -6.87 -5.25 0.32
CA TRP A 63 -7.12 -3.84 0.00
C TRP A 63 -8.56 -3.42 0.32
N THR A 64 -9.53 -4.27 -0.03
CA THR A 64 -10.95 -4.00 0.22
C THR A 64 -11.25 -3.97 1.71
N GLU A 65 -10.77 -4.97 2.47
CA GLU A 65 -10.95 -4.99 3.93
C GLU A 65 -10.25 -3.82 4.62
N LEU A 66 -9.11 -3.35 4.12
CA LEU A 66 -8.43 -2.16 4.61
C LEU A 66 -9.30 -0.91 4.45
N LEU A 67 -9.88 -0.69 3.27
CA LEU A 67 -10.76 0.45 3.01
C LEU A 67 -12.05 0.40 3.85
N LEU A 68 -12.49 -0.81 4.21
CA LEU A 68 -13.67 -1.03 5.05
C LEU A 68 -13.36 -0.98 6.55
N GLY A 69 -12.11 -0.70 6.95
CA GLY A 69 -11.70 -0.65 8.36
C GLY A 69 -11.68 -2.02 9.04
N ARG A 70 -11.59 -3.11 8.27
CA ARG A 70 -11.63 -4.51 8.73
C ARG A 70 -10.28 -5.22 8.67
N ALA A 71 -9.26 -4.60 8.09
CA ALA A 71 -7.89 -5.09 8.18
C ALA A 71 -7.42 -5.05 9.65
N ARG A 72 -6.85 -6.15 10.12
CA ARG A 72 -6.30 -6.32 11.47
C ARG A 72 -4.79 -6.45 11.41
#